data_AF-A0A8T5WNK5-F1
#
_entry.id   AF-A0A8T5WNK5-F1
#
_cell.length_a   1.000
_cell.length_b   1.000
_cell.length_c   1.000
_cell.angle_alpha   90.00
_cell.angle_beta   90.00
_cell.angle_gamma   90.00
#
_symmetry.space_group_name_H-M   'P 1'
#
loop_
_entity.id
_entity.type
_entity.pdbx_description
1 polymer ?
#
loop_
_entity_poly.entity_id
_entity_poly.type
_entity_poly.pdbx_seq_one_letter_code
_entity_poly.pdbx_strand_id
1 'polypeptide(L)'
;MEKKSVLFVCTGNIFRSVSAEYALKKFLKESNKDWKVDSAGTVAKPWDMHPKTKETLISLGIHKPHHKPQKVSKEKLKQYDVIIAMAQDHKDFIQNTLKHRNVFLFNELAVNKDSSVKDVDPNWKQREDVDRKIKQTVEYIFSNTPRLYKNICERFYLFQDLVSGEKEHRSGFPFIKLYETKNSVSFMSIDIPPTEDGHILVIPKKRYVDFSQIPKNTMSEIDHSIQKIGKTLMQEHGGYNILLNNGADAGQYIFHTHFHIIPRMYNDGIQIEVWNHKNISKKDFLKLNNKLKQQIRKTK
;
A
#
# COMPACT_ATOMS: atom_id res chain seq x y z
N MET A 1 7.62 17.39 7.07
CA MET A 1 6.67 16.36 6.57
C MET A 1 6.58 15.26 7.62
N GLU A 2 5.42 14.60 7.75
CA GLU A 2 5.33 13.43 8.64
C GLU A 2 6.29 12.34 8.16
N LYS A 3 6.89 11.63 9.12
CA LYS A 3 7.90 10.61 8.85
C LYS A 3 7.24 9.35 8.28
N LYS A 4 7.61 8.97 7.06
CA LYS A 4 7.17 7.72 6.40
C LYS A 4 7.32 6.54 7.35
N SER A 5 6.33 5.65 7.41
CA SER A 5 6.29 4.62 8.45
C SER A 5 5.82 3.24 7.99
N VAL A 6 6.49 2.20 8.48
CA VAL A 6 6.24 0.78 8.12
C VAL A 6 6.17 -0.09 9.38
N LEU A 7 5.18 -0.96 9.46
CA LEU A 7 5.06 -1.99 10.50
C LEU A 7 5.02 -3.40 9.90
N PHE A 8 5.96 -4.25 10.31
CA PHE A 8 5.95 -5.68 9.96
C PHE A 8 5.22 -6.51 11.02
N VAL A 9 4.35 -7.43 10.61
CA VAL A 9 3.56 -8.26 11.54
C VAL A 9 3.75 -9.74 11.25
N CYS A 10 4.17 -10.50 12.28
CA CYS A 10 4.14 -11.97 12.24
C CYS A 10 3.41 -12.56 13.46
N THR A 11 3.53 -13.87 13.73
CA THR A 11 2.89 -14.48 14.90
C THR A 11 3.56 -14.08 16.22
N GLY A 12 4.85 -14.43 16.35
CA GLY A 12 5.57 -14.34 17.63
C GLY A 12 6.42 -13.09 17.84
N ASN A 13 6.72 -12.34 16.78
CA ASN A 13 7.61 -11.17 16.80
C ASN A 13 9.02 -11.46 17.35
N ILE A 14 9.59 -12.59 16.93
CA ILE A 14 10.93 -13.07 17.34
C ILE A 14 11.81 -13.49 16.15
N PHE A 15 11.24 -13.55 14.93
CA PHE A 15 11.87 -14.15 13.76
C PHE A 15 11.55 -13.34 12.49
N ARG A 16 10.48 -13.66 11.77
CA ARG A 16 10.14 -13.05 10.47
C ARG A 16 10.00 -11.52 10.52
N SER A 17 9.07 -10.99 11.31
CA SER A 17 8.81 -9.54 11.34
C SER A 17 10.00 -8.72 11.86
N VAL A 18 10.75 -9.27 12.81
CA VAL A 18 11.96 -8.62 13.35
C VAL A 18 13.09 -8.61 12.33
N SER A 19 13.26 -9.70 11.58
CA SER A 19 14.24 -9.74 10.49
C SER A 19 13.92 -8.71 9.41
N ALA A 20 12.65 -8.53 9.06
CA ALA A 20 12.21 -7.53 8.10
C ALA A 20 12.39 -6.09 8.61
N GLU A 21 12.13 -5.84 9.90
CA GLU A 21 12.42 -4.56 10.53
C GLU A 21 13.90 -4.20 10.42
N TYR A 22 14.80 -5.11 10.82
CA TYR A 22 16.25 -4.85 10.74
C TYR A 22 16.75 -4.70 9.30
N ALA A 23 16.25 -5.53 8.38
CA ALA A 23 16.62 -5.43 6.98
C ALA A 23 16.28 -4.06 6.40
N LEU A 24 15.06 -3.58 6.64
CA LEU A 24 14.63 -2.27 6.14
C LEU A 24 15.35 -1.12 6.86
N LYS A 25 15.55 -1.20 8.19
CA LYS A 25 16.34 -0.19 8.93
C LYS A 25 17.77 -0.07 8.39
N LYS A 26 18.43 -1.20 8.11
CA LYS A 26 19.77 -1.22 7.53
C LYS A 26 19.77 -0.55 6.15
N PHE A 27 18.88 -0.99 5.27
CA PHE A 27 18.77 -0.46 3.91
C PHE A 27 18.51 1.07 3.89
N LEU A 28 17.60 1.54 4.74
CA LEU A 28 17.29 2.97 4.87
C LEU A 28 18.48 3.78 5.38
N LYS A 29 19.20 3.26 6.38
CA LYS A 29 20.42 3.90 6.90
C LYS A 29 21.49 4.04 5.81
N GLU A 30 21.73 2.97 5.05
CA GLU A 30 22.68 2.98 3.93
C GLU A 30 22.25 3.92 2.79
N SER A 31 20.94 4.13 2.64
CA SER A 31 20.36 5.02 1.64
C SER A 31 20.12 6.46 2.14
N ASN A 32 20.59 6.80 3.36
CA ASN A 32 20.36 8.07 4.03
C ASN A 32 18.88 8.51 4.05
N LYS A 33 17.98 7.57 4.37
CA LYS A 33 16.52 7.79 4.48
C LYS A 33 16.06 7.65 5.91
N ASP A 34 15.23 8.57 6.36
CA ASP A 34 14.71 8.59 7.72
C ASP A 34 13.24 8.14 7.78
N TRP A 35 13.00 6.84 7.96
CA TRP A 35 11.64 6.28 8.11
C TRP A 35 11.47 5.65 9.50
N LYS A 36 10.24 5.67 10.01
CA LYS A 36 9.89 4.90 11.20
C LYS A 36 9.61 3.46 10.79
N VAL A 37 10.40 2.51 11.29
CA VAL A 37 10.22 1.09 10.98
C VAL A 37 10.14 0.32 12.28
N ASP A 38 9.09 -0.48 12.44
CA ASP A 38 8.89 -1.32 13.62
C ASP A 38 8.34 -2.68 13.23
N SER A 39 8.29 -3.60 14.19
CA SER A 39 7.63 -4.91 14.05
C SER A 39 6.73 -5.24 15.23
N ALA A 40 5.75 -6.12 14.99
CA ALA A 40 4.85 -6.63 16.01
C ALA A 40 4.44 -8.09 15.76
N GLY A 41 3.75 -8.67 16.74
CA GLY A 41 3.24 -10.03 16.73
C GLY A 41 1.72 -10.07 16.93
N THR A 42 1.00 -10.96 16.25
CA THR A 42 -0.43 -11.19 16.52
C THR A 42 -0.65 -11.78 17.91
N VAL A 43 0.28 -12.65 18.34
CA VAL A 43 0.34 -13.20 19.70
C VAL A 43 1.37 -12.45 20.53
N ALA A 44 2.55 -12.20 19.95
CA ALA A 44 3.79 -11.79 20.62
C ALA A 44 4.21 -12.79 21.70
N LYS A 45 5.19 -13.64 21.36
CA LYS A 45 5.61 -14.68 22.28
C LYS A 45 6.57 -14.08 23.33
N PRO A 46 6.59 -14.59 24.57
CA PRO A 46 7.41 -14.03 25.65
C PRO A 46 8.90 -14.40 25.56
N TRP A 47 9.34 -15.01 24.45
CA TRP A 47 10.71 -15.47 24.27
C TRP A 47 11.55 -14.41 23.58
N ASP A 48 12.85 -14.43 23.82
CA ASP A 48 13.78 -13.65 23.05
C ASP A 48 13.83 -14.11 21.58
N MET A 49 14.46 -13.27 20.76
CA MET A 49 14.83 -13.63 19.39
C MET A 49 15.58 -14.97 19.36
N HIS A 50 15.19 -15.85 18.42
CA HIS A 50 15.86 -17.14 18.26
C HIS A 50 17.38 -16.97 18.05
N PRO A 51 18.25 -17.77 18.69
CA PRO A 51 19.71 -17.62 18.60
C PRO A 51 20.22 -17.58 17.16
N LYS A 52 19.71 -18.49 16.30
CA LYS A 52 20.09 -18.51 14.89
C LYS A 52 19.67 -17.26 14.09
N THR A 53 18.53 -16.66 14.43
CA THR A 53 18.12 -15.37 13.86
C THR A 53 19.15 -14.29 14.25
N LYS A 54 19.52 -14.24 15.54
CA LYS A 54 20.52 -13.28 16.05
C LYS A 54 21.87 -13.43 15.35
N GLU A 55 22.36 -14.66 15.23
CA GLU A 55 23.61 -14.98 14.53
C GLU A 55 23.55 -14.54 13.06
N THR A 56 22.46 -14.86 12.36
CA THR A 56 22.29 -14.52 10.94
C THR A 56 22.22 -13.00 10.74
N LEU A 57 21.51 -12.27 11.61
CA LEU A 57 21.48 -10.80 11.58
C LEU A 57 22.87 -10.19 11.76
N ILE A 58 23.68 -10.73 12.69
CA ILE A 58 25.07 -10.28 12.88
C ILE A 58 25.90 -10.55 11.63
N SER A 59 25.81 -11.73 11.02
CA SER A 59 26.50 -12.03 9.75
C SER A 59 26.08 -11.13 8.59
N LEU A 60 24.85 -10.60 8.64
CA LEU A 60 24.32 -9.64 7.67
C LEU A 60 24.62 -8.19 8.04
N GLY A 61 25.49 -7.93 9.03
CA GLY A 61 25.97 -6.60 9.39
C GLY A 61 25.09 -5.82 10.37
N ILE A 62 24.17 -6.48 11.07
CA ILE A 62 23.43 -5.86 12.18
C ILE A 62 24.25 -5.97 13.46
N HIS A 63 24.78 -4.84 13.94
CA HIS A 63 25.53 -4.81 15.19
C HIS A 63 24.59 -4.81 16.40
N LYS A 64 24.85 -5.70 17.37
CA LYS A 64 24.11 -5.83 18.64
C LYS A 64 22.57 -5.81 18.48
N PRO A 65 21.98 -6.74 17.70
CA PRO A 65 20.52 -6.83 17.59
C PRO A 65 19.90 -7.08 18.96
N HIS A 66 19.05 -6.16 19.39
CA HIS A 66 18.27 -6.22 20.62
C HIS A 66 16.83 -5.90 20.30
N HIS A 67 15.93 -6.85 20.60
CA HIS A 67 14.51 -6.74 20.28
C HIS A 67 13.67 -7.29 21.42
N LYS A 68 12.59 -6.58 21.76
CA LYS A 68 11.59 -7.06 22.72
C LYS A 68 10.29 -7.34 21.97
N PRO A 69 9.76 -8.58 22.01
CA PRO A 69 8.50 -8.89 21.35
C PRO A 69 7.37 -8.01 21.84
N GLN A 70 6.55 -7.53 20.90
CA GLN A 70 5.40 -6.67 21.20
C GLN A 70 4.15 -7.13 20.45
N LYS A 71 3.01 -7.10 21.14
CA LYS A 71 1.72 -7.48 20.57
C LYS A 71 1.16 -6.35 19.72
N VAL A 72 0.58 -6.69 18.59
CA VAL A 72 -0.12 -5.74 17.74
C VAL A 72 -1.40 -5.26 18.41
N SER A 73 -1.65 -3.95 18.37
CA SER A 73 -2.89 -3.32 18.83
C SER A 73 -3.50 -2.45 17.74
N LYS A 74 -4.77 -2.07 17.91
CA LYS A 74 -5.49 -1.16 17.00
C LYS A 74 -4.79 0.19 16.91
N GLU A 75 -4.39 0.71 18.05
CA GLU A 75 -3.73 2.00 18.21
C GLU A 75 -2.37 1.97 17.52
N LYS A 76 -1.62 0.87 17.70
CA LYS A 76 -0.33 0.70 17.03
C LYS A 76 -0.51 0.67 15.51
N LEU A 77 -1.48 -0.09 14.98
CA LEU A 77 -1.70 -0.13 13.52
C LEU A 77 -2.03 1.24 12.91
N LYS A 78 -2.81 2.06 13.62
CA LYS A 78 -3.16 3.41 13.14
C LYS A 78 -1.97 4.38 13.07
N GLN A 79 -0.85 4.06 13.73
CA GLN A 79 0.35 4.90 13.75
C GLN A 79 1.30 4.65 12.57
N TYR A 80 0.97 3.74 11.66
CA TYR A 80 1.83 3.43 10.50
C TYR A 80 1.07 3.57 9.20
N ASP A 81 1.76 4.11 8.20
CA ASP A 81 1.24 4.31 6.85
C ASP A 81 1.10 2.98 6.09
N VAL A 82 2.01 2.05 6.36
CA VAL A 82 2.13 0.77 5.65
C VAL A 82 2.23 -0.36 6.66
N ILE A 83 1.33 -1.33 6.55
CA ILE A 83 1.33 -2.54 7.37
C ILE A 83 1.58 -3.76 6.49
N ILE A 84 2.61 -4.52 6.85
CA ILE A 84 3.12 -5.64 6.06
C ILE A 84 3.03 -6.92 6.88
N ALA A 85 2.16 -7.82 6.46
CA ALA A 85 1.98 -9.16 7.03
C ALA A 85 3.04 -10.13 6.46
N MET A 86 3.58 -10.98 7.32
CA MET A 86 4.56 -12.00 6.90
C MET A 86 3.89 -13.26 6.33
N ALA A 87 2.60 -13.48 6.62
CA ALA A 87 1.80 -14.59 6.10
C ALA A 87 0.30 -14.26 6.03
N GLN A 88 -0.46 -15.10 5.32
CA GLN A 88 -1.89 -14.88 5.07
C GLN A 88 -2.72 -14.82 6.34
N ASP A 89 -2.44 -15.70 7.31
CA ASP A 89 -3.10 -15.70 8.62
C ASP A 89 -2.89 -14.38 9.39
N HIS A 90 -1.75 -13.71 9.19
CA HIS A 90 -1.51 -12.38 9.77
C HIS A 90 -2.32 -11.30 9.05
N LYS A 91 -2.38 -11.36 7.71
CA LYS A 91 -3.19 -10.44 6.90
C LYS A 91 -4.66 -10.56 7.29
N ASP A 92 -5.18 -11.78 7.36
CA ASP A 92 -6.56 -12.07 7.78
C ASP A 92 -6.82 -11.61 9.21
N PHE A 93 -5.90 -11.88 10.15
CA PHE A 93 -6.03 -11.42 11.53
C PHE A 93 -6.16 -9.89 11.60
N ILE A 94 -5.31 -9.15 10.88
CA ILE A 94 -5.33 -7.69 10.88
C ILE A 94 -6.61 -7.16 10.23
N GLN A 95 -7.01 -7.73 9.09
CA GLN A 95 -8.22 -7.32 8.37
C GLN A 95 -9.48 -7.57 9.22
N ASN A 96 -9.58 -8.72 9.87
CA ASN A 96 -10.73 -9.08 10.71
C ASN A 96 -10.79 -8.28 12.01
N THR A 97 -9.65 -8.10 12.68
CA THR A 97 -9.61 -7.42 13.98
C THR A 97 -9.84 -5.92 13.82
N LEU A 98 -9.30 -5.31 12.75
CA LEU A 98 -9.13 -3.86 12.68
C LEU A 98 -9.78 -3.21 11.45
N LYS A 99 -10.43 -4.00 10.58
CA LYS A 99 -11.00 -3.55 9.29
C LYS A 99 -9.98 -2.75 8.47
N HIS A 100 -8.69 -3.01 8.68
CA HIS A 100 -7.63 -2.30 7.97
C HIS A 100 -7.61 -2.83 6.54
N ARG A 101 -8.01 -2.01 5.57
CA ARG A 101 -8.18 -2.44 4.17
C ARG A 101 -6.86 -2.57 3.40
N ASN A 102 -5.78 -1.98 3.91
CA ASN A 102 -4.53 -1.82 3.17
C ASN A 102 -3.38 -2.60 3.83
N VAL A 103 -3.61 -3.88 4.10
CA VAL A 103 -2.57 -4.80 4.58
C VAL A 103 -2.02 -5.60 3.41
N PHE A 104 -0.69 -5.62 3.30
CA PHE A 104 0.02 -6.29 2.21
C PHE A 104 0.84 -7.43 2.73
N LEU A 105 1.03 -8.49 1.93
CA LEU A 105 2.04 -9.49 2.27
C LEU A 105 3.44 -8.96 1.94
N PHE A 106 4.44 -9.40 2.69
CA PHE A 106 5.84 -9.09 2.37
C PHE A 106 6.17 -9.49 0.93
N ASN A 107 5.82 -10.70 0.49
CA ASN A 107 6.11 -11.15 -0.87
C ASN A 107 5.27 -10.43 -1.93
N GLU A 108 4.09 -9.92 -1.57
CA GLU A 108 3.28 -9.10 -2.48
C GLU A 108 4.05 -7.83 -2.84
N LEU A 109 4.69 -7.20 -1.85
CA LEU A 109 5.48 -5.99 -2.05
C LEU A 109 6.92 -6.27 -2.50
N ALA A 110 7.53 -7.39 -2.13
CA ALA A 110 8.94 -7.64 -2.39
C ALA A 110 9.19 -8.33 -3.74
N VAL A 111 8.27 -9.22 -4.14
CA VAL A 111 8.42 -10.07 -5.33
C VAL A 111 7.16 -10.18 -6.19
N ASN A 112 6.14 -9.34 -5.94
CA ASN A 112 4.85 -9.33 -6.66
C ASN A 112 4.14 -10.70 -6.65
N LYS A 113 4.23 -11.44 -5.54
CA LYS A 113 3.52 -12.73 -5.36
C LYS A 113 2.67 -12.69 -4.10
N ASP A 114 1.37 -12.94 -4.26
CA ASP A 114 0.44 -13.10 -3.13
C ASP A 114 0.71 -14.43 -2.40
N SER A 115 1.71 -14.41 -1.54
CA SER A 115 2.25 -15.59 -0.88
C SER A 115 2.87 -15.24 0.46
N SER A 116 2.88 -16.21 1.37
CA SER A 116 3.49 -16.05 2.69
C SER A 116 5.02 -16.17 2.62
N VAL A 117 5.72 -15.45 3.48
CA VAL A 117 7.13 -15.71 3.78
C VAL A 117 7.20 -17.03 4.54
N LYS A 118 8.03 -17.96 4.05
CA LYS A 118 8.21 -19.30 4.63
C LYS A 118 8.51 -19.19 6.13
N ASP A 119 7.71 -19.89 6.93
CA ASP A 119 7.94 -20.02 8.36
C ASP A 119 8.69 -21.30 8.69
N VAL A 120 9.23 -21.37 9.91
CA VAL A 120 9.60 -22.64 10.51
C VAL A 120 8.37 -23.27 11.17
N ASP A 121 8.25 -24.58 11.03
CA ASP A 121 7.18 -25.38 11.64
C ASP A 121 7.08 -25.09 13.16
N PRO A 122 5.88 -24.91 13.73
CA PRO A 122 5.71 -24.70 15.17
C PRO A 122 6.34 -25.79 16.06
N ASN A 123 6.58 -27.01 15.52
CA ASN A 123 7.27 -28.11 16.22
C ASN A 123 8.81 -28.10 16.04
N TRP A 124 9.41 -26.91 15.93
CA TRP A 124 10.82 -26.70 15.61
C TRP A 124 11.83 -27.32 16.59
N LYS A 125 11.46 -27.67 17.83
CA LYS A 125 12.39 -28.25 18.80
C LYS A 125 12.85 -29.67 18.47
N GLN A 126 12.27 -30.32 17.46
CA GLN A 126 12.49 -31.74 17.15
C GLN A 126 13.08 -32.00 15.75
N ARG A 127 13.56 -30.97 15.03
CA ARG A 127 14.12 -31.15 13.67
C ARG A 127 15.51 -30.56 13.51
N GLU A 128 16.42 -31.36 12.96
CA GLU A 128 17.83 -30.98 12.68
C GLU A 128 17.96 -29.79 11.72
N ASP A 129 16.92 -29.47 10.93
CA ASP A 129 17.01 -28.50 9.83
C ASP A 129 16.44 -27.10 10.11
N VAL A 130 16.02 -26.82 11.35
CA VAL A 130 15.37 -25.56 11.73
C VAL A 130 16.30 -24.37 11.58
N ASP A 131 17.54 -24.47 12.06
CA ASP A 131 18.52 -23.39 11.97
C ASP A 131 18.83 -23.01 10.53
N ARG A 132 18.94 -24.02 9.66
CA ARG A 132 19.11 -23.81 8.21
C ARG A 132 17.92 -23.05 7.62
N LYS A 133 16.69 -23.44 7.95
CA LYS A 133 15.47 -22.75 7.47
C LYS A 133 15.36 -21.33 7.99
N ILE A 134 15.70 -21.09 9.27
CA ILE A 134 15.73 -19.74 9.87
C ILE A 134 16.69 -18.85 9.10
N LYS A 135 17.94 -19.32 8.90
CA LYS A 135 18.96 -18.59 8.16
C LYS A 135 18.48 -18.24 6.75
N GLN A 136 17.98 -19.23 6.00
CA GLN A 136 17.47 -19.05 4.64
C GLN A 136 16.34 -18.01 4.56
N THR A 137 15.39 -18.03 5.50
CA THR A 137 14.31 -17.04 5.52
C THR A 137 14.82 -15.63 5.85
N VAL A 138 15.78 -15.49 6.77
CA VAL A 138 16.37 -14.18 7.10
C VAL A 138 17.13 -13.62 5.88
N GLU A 139 17.97 -14.42 5.24
CA GLU A 139 18.69 -14.04 4.02
C GLU A 139 17.73 -13.71 2.86
N TYR A 140 16.64 -14.45 2.73
CA TYR A 140 15.57 -14.16 1.77
C TYR A 140 14.94 -12.78 2.01
N ILE A 141 14.62 -12.45 3.26
CA ILE A 141 14.05 -11.15 3.63
C ILE A 141 15.03 -10.02 3.29
N PHE A 142 16.31 -10.17 3.65
CA PHE A 142 17.33 -9.15 3.36
C PHE A 142 17.54 -8.94 1.87
N SER A 143 17.70 -10.02 1.10
CA SER A 143 17.96 -9.94 -0.34
C SER A 143 16.80 -9.31 -1.12
N ASN A 144 15.56 -9.41 -0.64
CA ASN A 144 14.39 -8.82 -1.28
C ASN A 144 13.97 -7.45 -0.72
N THR A 145 14.62 -6.96 0.35
CA THR A 145 14.31 -5.66 0.97
C THR A 145 14.48 -4.46 0.02
N PRO A 146 15.48 -4.40 -0.88
CA PRO A 146 15.57 -3.29 -1.83
C PRO A 146 14.35 -3.19 -2.77
N ARG A 147 13.83 -4.33 -3.23
CA ARG A 147 12.62 -4.39 -4.07
C ARG A 147 11.38 -4.02 -3.28
N LEU A 148 11.28 -4.54 -2.05
CA LEU A 148 10.22 -4.16 -1.10
C LEU A 148 10.18 -2.63 -0.92
N TYR A 149 11.31 -2.00 -0.60
CA TYR A 149 11.40 -0.55 -0.41
C TYR A 149 10.97 0.21 -1.66
N LYS A 150 11.46 -0.18 -2.85
CA LYS A 150 11.07 0.44 -4.12
C LYS A 150 9.56 0.40 -4.33
N ASN A 151 8.94 -0.76 -4.11
CA ASN A 151 7.50 -0.94 -4.29
C ASN A 151 6.68 -0.21 -3.21
N ILE A 152 7.20 -0.05 -1.99
CA ILE A 152 6.55 0.80 -0.98
C ILE A 152 6.60 2.27 -1.40
N CYS A 153 7.77 2.77 -1.83
CA CYS A 153 7.89 4.15 -2.33
C CYS A 153 6.89 4.39 -3.45
N GLU A 154 6.80 3.45 -4.38
CA GLU A 154 5.91 3.55 -5.51
C GLU A 154 4.42 3.52 -5.12
N ARG A 155 4.00 2.52 -4.34
CA ARG A 155 2.58 2.32 -4.03
C ARG A 155 2.03 3.30 -2.99
N PHE A 156 2.87 3.90 -2.15
CA PHE A 156 2.40 4.70 -1.01
C PHE A 156 2.91 6.14 -1.02
N TYR A 157 4.08 6.39 -1.60
CA TYR A 157 4.73 7.70 -1.47
C TYR A 157 4.95 8.42 -2.79
N LEU A 158 4.77 7.77 -3.96
CA LEU A 158 4.96 8.37 -5.28
C LEU A 158 4.30 9.75 -5.38
N PHE A 159 3.01 9.87 -5.05
CA PHE A 159 2.29 11.13 -5.16
C PHE A 159 2.67 12.16 -4.11
N GLN A 160 3.07 11.75 -2.90
CA GLN A 160 3.64 12.69 -1.94
C GLN A 160 4.96 13.26 -2.47
N ASP A 161 5.80 12.40 -3.05
CA ASP A 161 7.11 12.76 -3.60
C ASP A 161 6.97 13.64 -4.84
N LEU A 162 5.95 13.41 -5.69
CA LEU A 162 5.60 14.32 -6.79
C LEU A 162 5.13 15.69 -6.28
N VAL A 163 4.28 15.71 -5.25
CA VAL A 163 3.75 16.96 -4.67
C VAL A 163 4.87 17.78 -4.02
N SER A 164 5.83 17.13 -3.35
CA SER A 164 6.95 17.81 -2.69
C SER A 164 8.08 18.21 -3.64
N GLY A 165 8.07 17.72 -4.88
CA GLY A 165 9.17 17.89 -5.84
C GLY A 165 10.37 16.99 -5.58
N GLU A 166 10.26 15.99 -4.68
CA GLU A 166 11.28 14.95 -4.49
C GLU A 166 11.38 13.99 -5.70
N LYS A 167 10.34 13.95 -6.53
CA LYS A 167 10.26 13.13 -7.74
C LYS A 167 9.52 13.90 -8.84
N GLU A 168 9.97 13.77 -10.08
CA GLU A 168 9.32 14.41 -11.25
C GLU A 168 8.92 13.40 -12.34
N HIS A 169 9.39 12.15 -12.23
CA HIS A 169 9.17 11.10 -13.24
C HIS A 169 8.84 9.74 -12.60
N ARG A 170 8.05 8.91 -13.30
CA ARG A 170 7.84 7.48 -13.01
C ARG A 170 8.35 6.67 -14.18
N SER A 171 9.14 5.63 -13.93
CA SER A 171 9.65 4.73 -14.97
C SER A 171 10.34 5.43 -16.17
N GLY A 172 10.86 6.65 -15.99
CA GLY A 172 11.47 7.46 -17.05
C GLY A 172 10.54 8.49 -17.71
N PHE A 173 9.22 8.45 -17.45
CA PHE A 173 8.25 9.36 -18.03
C PHE A 173 7.90 10.53 -17.10
N PRO A 174 7.78 11.76 -17.64
CA PRO A 174 7.49 12.96 -16.85
C PRO A 174 6.07 12.98 -16.29
N PHE A 175 5.95 13.60 -15.12
CA PHE A 175 4.70 14.10 -14.55
C PHE A 175 4.74 15.61 -14.62
N ILE A 176 4.08 16.18 -15.62
CA ILE A 176 4.07 17.62 -15.83
C ILE A 176 2.90 18.22 -15.05
N LYS A 177 3.17 19.17 -14.16
CA LYS A 177 2.13 19.86 -13.42
C LYS A 177 1.26 20.68 -14.39
N LEU A 178 -0.05 20.42 -14.37
CA LEU A 178 -1.03 21.06 -15.23
C LEU A 178 -1.79 22.19 -14.51
N TYR A 179 -2.28 21.91 -13.30
CA TYR A 179 -3.08 22.86 -12.52
C TYR A 179 -2.93 22.59 -11.02
N GLU A 180 -2.88 23.64 -10.21
CA GLU A 180 -2.64 23.51 -8.77
C GLU A 180 -3.57 24.45 -7.99
N THR A 181 -4.12 23.92 -6.90
CA THR A 181 -4.88 24.68 -5.92
C THR A 181 -4.16 24.65 -4.57
N LYS A 182 -4.80 25.13 -3.51
CA LYS A 182 -4.23 25.04 -2.17
C LYS A 182 -4.07 23.58 -1.72
N ASN A 183 -5.07 22.74 -1.98
CA ASN A 183 -5.12 21.37 -1.46
C ASN A 183 -5.07 20.27 -2.53
N SER A 184 -5.10 20.61 -3.82
CA SER A 184 -4.98 19.65 -4.94
C SER A 184 -3.91 20.06 -5.95
N VAL A 185 -3.44 19.09 -6.71
CA VAL A 185 -2.58 19.29 -7.88
C VAL A 185 -2.97 18.30 -8.97
N SER A 186 -2.84 18.73 -10.22
CA SER A 186 -3.10 17.93 -11.40
C SER A 186 -1.81 17.71 -12.16
N PHE A 187 -1.53 16.47 -12.53
CA PHE A 187 -0.37 16.10 -13.34
C PHE A 187 -0.83 15.47 -14.65
N MET A 188 -0.15 15.81 -15.75
CA MET A 188 -0.26 15.10 -17.01
C MET A 188 0.92 14.12 -17.13
N SER A 189 0.63 12.89 -17.59
CA SER A 189 1.64 11.87 -17.84
C SER A 189 1.25 11.01 -19.05
N ILE A 190 2.26 10.48 -19.74
CA ILE A 190 2.10 9.52 -20.84
C ILE A 190 2.34 8.07 -20.42
N ASP A 191 2.71 7.83 -19.14
CA ASP A 191 3.05 6.51 -18.58
C ASP A 191 1.82 5.67 -18.21
N ILE A 192 0.61 6.18 -18.43
CA ILE A 192 -0.63 5.48 -18.05
C ILE A 192 -1.39 5.17 -19.32
N PRO A 193 -1.25 3.93 -19.85
CA PRO A 193 -2.02 3.48 -21.00
C PRO A 193 -3.52 3.73 -20.78
N PRO A 194 -4.27 4.03 -21.85
CA PRO A 194 -3.93 3.71 -23.25
C PRO A 194 -3.88 4.92 -24.20
N THR A 195 -3.86 6.16 -23.72
CA THR A 195 -4.03 7.33 -24.61
C THR A 195 -2.71 8.03 -24.92
N GLU A 196 -2.37 8.11 -26.21
CA GLU A 196 -1.23 8.91 -26.72
C GLU A 196 -1.41 10.41 -26.41
N ASP A 197 -2.66 10.86 -26.24
CA ASP A 197 -3.05 12.23 -25.87
C ASP A 197 -2.83 12.57 -24.37
N GLY A 198 -2.19 11.67 -23.63
CA GLY A 198 -1.85 11.85 -22.23
C GLY A 198 -2.98 11.48 -21.27
N HIS A 199 -2.59 11.30 -20.01
CA HIS A 199 -3.44 10.92 -18.89
C HIS A 199 -3.28 11.96 -17.79
N ILE A 200 -4.40 12.52 -17.33
CA ILE A 200 -4.37 13.54 -16.28
C ILE A 200 -4.77 12.91 -14.95
N LEU A 201 -3.97 13.16 -13.92
CA LEU A 201 -4.26 12.75 -12.55
C LEU A 201 -4.54 13.99 -11.72
N VAL A 202 -5.72 14.07 -11.11
CA VAL A 202 -6.00 15.07 -10.06
C VAL A 202 -5.85 14.39 -8.71
N ILE A 203 -4.96 14.92 -7.88
CA ILE A 203 -4.64 14.33 -6.57
C ILE A 203 -4.73 15.37 -5.45
N PRO A 204 -5.13 14.98 -4.23
CA PRO A 204 -4.93 15.81 -3.05
C PRO A 204 -3.43 15.91 -2.72
N LYS A 205 -2.98 17.06 -2.24
CA LYS A 205 -1.60 17.23 -1.74
C LYS A 205 -1.36 16.44 -0.46
N LYS A 206 -2.37 16.36 0.41
CA LYS A 206 -2.36 15.47 1.58
C LYS A 206 -2.70 14.05 1.17
N ARG A 207 -2.12 13.08 1.87
CA ARG A 207 -2.40 11.66 1.63
C ARG A 207 -3.73 11.26 2.24
N TYR A 208 -4.64 10.83 1.39
CA TYR A 208 -5.89 10.16 1.74
C TYR A 208 -5.91 8.83 1.01
N VAL A 209 -6.00 7.71 1.73
CA VAL A 209 -5.82 6.39 1.09
C VAL A 209 -6.98 6.06 0.16
N ASP A 210 -8.18 6.46 0.55
CA ASP A 210 -9.38 6.30 -0.25
C ASP A 210 -10.25 7.58 -0.21
N PHE A 211 -11.19 7.66 -1.14
CA PHE A 211 -12.05 8.81 -1.36
C PHE A 211 -12.87 9.19 -0.13
N SER A 212 -13.29 8.22 0.68
CA SER A 212 -14.12 8.47 1.85
C SER A 212 -13.39 9.23 2.97
N GLN A 213 -12.05 9.29 2.91
CA GLN A 213 -11.21 10.00 3.87
C GLN A 213 -11.02 11.49 3.51
N ILE A 214 -11.39 11.91 2.29
CA ILE A 214 -11.16 13.27 1.83
C ILE A 214 -12.13 14.24 2.54
N PRO A 215 -11.63 15.28 3.23
CA PRO A 215 -12.47 16.32 3.81
C PRO A 215 -13.22 17.11 2.74
N LYS A 216 -14.43 17.57 3.07
CA LYS A 216 -15.33 18.28 2.14
C LYS A 216 -14.69 19.48 1.44
N ASN A 217 -13.91 20.28 2.16
CA ASN A 217 -13.23 21.45 1.61
C ASN A 217 -12.16 21.05 0.58
N THR A 218 -11.35 20.02 0.87
CA THR A 218 -10.38 19.48 -0.09
C THR A 218 -11.10 18.88 -1.31
N MET A 219 -12.22 18.18 -1.10
CA MET A 219 -12.99 17.61 -2.19
C MET A 219 -13.55 18.68 -3.12
N SER A 220 -14.09 19.78 -2.57
CA SER A 220 -14.58 20.90 -3.38
C SER A 220 -13.51 21.51 -4.30
N GLU A 221 -12.25 21.60 -3.85
CA GLU A 221 -11.14 22.08 -4.68
C GLU A 221 -10.75 21.08 -5.77
N ILE A 222 -10.79 19.78 -5.45
CA ILE A 222 -10.59 18.71 -6.42
C ILE A 222 -11.69 18.73 -7.49
N ASP A 223 -12.96 18.80 -7.09
CA ASP A 223 -14.12 18.86 -7.99
C ASP A 223 -14.00 20.05 -8.95
N HIS A 224 -13.63 21.23 -8.43
CA HIS A 224 -13.42 22.41 -9.26
C HIS A 224 -12.27 22.21 -10.27
N SER A 225 -11.18 21.55 -9.86
CA SER A 225 -10.07 21.22 -10.74
C SER A 225 -10.50 20.27 -11.86
N ILE A 226 -11.23 19.21 -11.53
CA ILE A 226 -11.76 18.24 -12.48
C ILE A 226 -12.72 18.91 -13.47
N GLN A 227 -13.65 19.74 -13.00
CA GLN A 227 -14.58 20.47 -13.88
C GLN A 227 -13.85 21.38 -14.86
N LYS A 228 -12.83 22.11 -14.40
CA LYS A 228 -12.03 23.02 -15.23
C LYS A 228 -11.29 22.24 -16.32
N ILE A 229 -10.59 21.17 -15.95
CA ILE A 229 -9.87 20.30 -16.89
C ILE A 229 -10.84 19.66 -17.88
N GLY A 230 -11.94 19.09 -17.39
CA GLY A 230 -12.96 18.45 -18.22
C GLY A 230 -13.58 19.39 -19.23
N LYS A 231 -13.86 20.65 -18.85
CA LYS A 231 -14.36 21.68 -19.79
C LYS A 231 -13.36 21.95 -20.91
N THR A 232 -12.06 22.01 -20.60
CA THR A 232 -11.02 22.17 -21.62
C THR A 232 -10.91 20.93 -22.51
N LEU A 233 -10.93 19.72 -21.95
CA LEU A 233 -10.88 18.50 -22.76
C LEU A 233 -12.08 18.35 -23.69
N MET A 234 -13.28 18.82 -23.32
CA MET A 234 -14.44 18.84 -24.21
C MET A 234 -14.29 19.80 -25.41
N GLN A 235 -13.35 20.74 -25.36
CA GLN A 235 -13.06 21.65 -26.49
C GLN A 235 -12.04 21.03 -27.45
N GLU A 236 -11.14 20.17 -26.94
CA GLU A 236 -10.01 19.61 -27.69
C GLU A 236 -10.21 18.15 -28.11
N HIS A 237 -11.10 17.41 -27.43
CA HIS A 237 -11.34 15.98 -27.64
C HIS A 237 -12.84 15.65 -27.77
N GLY A 238 -13.14 14.43 -28.22
CA GLY A 238 -14.53 13.94 -28.31
C GLY A 238 -15.20 13.66 -26.96
N GLY A 239 -14.42 13.60 -25.89
CA GLY A 239 -14.91 13.44 -24.52
C GLY A 239 -13.78 13.14 -23.54
N TYR A 240 -14.15 12.74 -22.33
CA TYR A 240 -13.22 12.23 -21.32
C TYR A 240 -13.93 11.28 -20.36
N ASN A 241 -13.18 10.38 -19.71
CA ASN A 241 -13.67 9.61 -18.56
C ASN A 241 -13.05 10.13 -17.27
N ILE A 242 -13.82 10.03 -16.18
CA ILE A 242 -13.31 10.17 -14.83
C ILE A 242 -13.34 8.78 -14.19
N LEU A 243 -12.19 8.28 -13.75
CA LEU A 243 -12.06 7.01 -13.05
C LEU A 243 -11.41 7.23 -11.67
N LEU A 244 -11.92 6.51 -10.68
CA LEU A 244 -11.41 6.49 -9.32
C LEU A 244 -11.46 5.07 -8.79
N ASN A 245 -10.31 4.53 -8.40
CA ASN A 245 -10.21 3.19 -7.83
C ASN A 245 -10.00 3.31 -6.31
N ASN A 246 -10.87 2.68 -5.51
CA ASN A 246 -10.75 2.63 -4.06
C ASN A 246 -10.63 1.19 -3.53
N GLY A 247 -9.46 0.87 -3.00
CA GLY A 247 -9.10 -0.46 -2.54
C GLY A 247 -8.44 -1.31 -3.62
N ALA A 248 -7.61 -2.26 -3.20
CA ALA A 248 -6.86 -3.14 -4.10
C ALA A 248 -7.78 -3.93 -5.04
N ASP A 249 -8.92 -4.44 -4.52
CA ASP A 249 -9.90 -5.20 -5.30
C ASP A 249 -10.59 -4.38 -6.40
N ALA A 250 -10.59 -3.05 -6.28
CA ALA A 250 -11.08 -2.12 -7.30
C ALA A 250 -9.97 -1.66 -8.26
N GLY A 251 -8.78 -2.28 -8.22
CA GLY A 251 -7.64 -1.92 -9.07
C GLY A 251 -6.80 -0.76 -8.54
N GLN A 252 -6.97 -0.33 -7.28
CA GLN A 252 -6.11 0.70 -6.70
C GLN A 252 -4.69 0.17 -6.45
N TYR A 253 -3.72 0.66 -7.22
CA TYR A 253 -2.31 0.29 -7.05
C TYR A 253 -1.55 1.27 -6.15
N ILE A 254 -1.79 2.58 -6.35
CA ILE A 254 -1.23 3.66 -5.53
C ILE A 254 -2.24 4.02 -4.43
N PHE A 255 -1.89 3.79 -3.17
CA PHE A 255 -2.70 4.01 -1.97
C PHE A 255 -2.68 5.48 -1.54
N HIS A 256 -2.94 6.36 -2.50
CA HIS A 256 -3.18 7.79 -2.36
C HIS A 256 -4.27 8.13 -3.37
N THR A 257 -5.35 8.75 -2.94
CA THR A 257 -6.53 8.97 -3.78
C THR A 257 -6.16 9.79 -5.01
N HIS A 258 -6.57 9.35 -6.20
CA HIS A 258 -6.30 10.04 -7.45
C HIS A 258 -7.46 9.83 -8.40
N PHE A 259 -7.84 10.92 -9.05
CA PHE A 259 -8.86 10.91 -10.09
C PHE A 259 -8.15 10.87 -11.43
N HIS A 260 -8.34 9.78 -12.15
CA HIS A 260 -7.92 9.66 -13.53
C HIS A 260 -8.90 10.47 -14.38
N ILE A 261 -8.40 11.42 -15.14
CA ILE A 261 -9.12 12.10 -16.22
C ILE A 261 -8.47 11.65 -17.52
N ILE A 262 -9.19 10.83 -18.27
CA ILE A 262 -8.69 10.15 -19.46
C ILE A 262 -9.37 10.81 -20.67
N PRO A 263 -8.66 11.62 -21.47
CA PRO A 263 -9.18 12.15 -22.73
C PRO A 263 -9.65 11.01 -23.64
N ARG A 264 -10.74 11.21 -24.39
CA ARG A 264 -11.33 10.20 -25.27
C ARG A 264 -11.47 10.72 -26.68
N MET A 265 -11.10 9.89 -27.64
CA MET A 265 -11.25 10.15 -29.06
C MET A 265 -12.18 9.12 -29.69
N TYR A 266 -12.83 9.48 -30.78
CA TYR A 266 -13.65 8.53 -31.51
C TYR A 266 -12.80 7.32 -31.93
N ASN A 267 -13.25 6.11 -31.59
CA ASN A 267 -12.58 4.86 -31.93
C ASN A 267 -11.15 4.71 -31.36
N ASP A 268 -10.87 5.27 -30.17
CA ASP A 268 -9.57 5.14 -29.47
C ASP A 268 -9.26 3.74 -28.89
N GLY A 269 -10.05 2.72 -29.24
CA GLY A 269 -9.83 1.34 -28.82
C GLY A 269 -10.16 1.03 -27.35
N ILE A 270 -10.51 2.03 -26.53
CA ILE A 270 -10.89 1.80 -25.13
C ILE A 270 -12.37 1.42 -25.05
N GLN A 271 -12.64 0.15 -24.79
CA GLN A 271 -13.99 -0.34 -24.50
C GLN A 271 -14.21 -0.39 -22.98
N ILE A 272 -15.22 0.34 -22.49
CA ILE A 272 -15.67 0.27 -21.10
C ILE A 272 -16.99 -0.52 -21.07
N GLU A 273 -17.01 -1.76 -21.57
CA GLU A 273 -18.19 -2.63 -21.42
C GLU A 273 -17.81 -4.10 -21.28
N VAL A 274 -18.24 -4.73 -20.18
CA VAL A 274 -19.40 -5.64 -20.15
C VAL A 274 -19.94 -5.64 -18.70
N TRP A 275 -21.11 -5.04 -18.45
CA TRP A 275 -21.78 -5.17 -17.15
C TRP A 275 -22.39 -6.58 -17.05
N ASN A 276 -21.55 -7.57 -16.77
CA ASN A 276 -22.02 -8.93 -16.52
C ASN A 276 -22.66 -8.98 -15.12
N HIS A 277 -23.96 -8.72 -15.07
CA HIS A 277 -24.72 -8.81 -13.83
C HIS A 277 -24.77 -10.27 -13.39
N LYS A 278 -24.01 -10.62 -12.35
CA LYS A 278 -24.22 -11.90 -11.66
C LYS A 278 -25.68 -11.96 -11.22
N ASN A 279 -26.35 -13.09 -11.50
CA ASN A 279 -27.71 -13.34 -11.03
C ASN A 279 -27.73 -13.30 -9.50
N ILE A 280 -28.17 -12.18 -8.93
CA ILE A 280 -28.43 -12.03 -7.50
C ILE A 280 -29.93 -12.17 -7.27
N SER A 281 -30.32 -12.99 -6.29
CA SER A 281 -31.73 -13.11 -5.94
C SER A 281 -32.27 -11.76 -5.41
N LYS A 282 -33.54 -11.45 -5.69
CA LYS A 282 -34.20 -10.26 -5.13
C LYS A 282 -34.08 -10.22 -3.60
N LYS A 283 -34.14 -11.38 -2.94
CA LYS A 283 -33.98 -11.53 -1.49
C LYS A 283 -32.59 -11.08 -1.02
N ASP A 284 -31.53 -11.55 -1.68
CA ASP A 284 -30.15 -11.20 -1.32
C ASP A 284 -29.84 -9.73 -1.62
N PHE A 285 -30.35 -9.21 -2.74
CA PHE A 285 -30.24 -7.80 -3.09
C PHE A 285 -30.90 -6.90 -2.03
N LEU A 286 -32.13 -7.22 -1.60
CA LEU A 286 -32.82 -6.48 -0.54
C LEU A 286 -32.10 -6.60 0.82
N LYS A 287 -31.58 -7.79 1.15
CA LYS A 287 -30.78 -8.00 2.37
C LYS A 287 -29.52 -7.12 2.36
N LEU A 288 -28.82 -7.05 1.23
CA LEU A 288 -27.66 -6.18 1.06
C LEU A 288 -28.04 -4.69 1.19
N ASN A 289 -29.09 -4.25 0.49
CA ASN A 289 -29.58 -2.87 0.57
C ASN A 289 -29.92 -2.46 2.01
N ASN A 290 -30.66 -3.29 2.74
CA ASN A 290 -31.03 -3.02 4.12
C ASN A 290 -29.80 -2.96 5.04
N LYS A 291 -28.83 -3.87 4.85
CA LYS A 291 -27.56 -3.84 5.58
C LYS A 291 -26.80 -2.53 5.32
N LEU A 292 -26.69 -2.10 4.07
CA LEU A 292 -26.01 -0.85 3.71
C LEU A 292 -26.73 0.37 4.29
N LYS A 293 -28.06 0.46 4.20
CA LYS A 293 -28.85 1.55 4.80
C LYS A 293 -28.63 1.67 6.31
N GLN A 294 -28.63 0.53 7.02
CA GLN A 294 -28.37 0.52 8.46
C GLN A 294 -26.94 0.99 8.78
N GLN A 295 -25.95 0.57 7.99
CA GLN A 295 -24.56 0.99 8.20
C GLN A 295 -24.38 2.48 7.93
N ILE A 296 -24.93 3.02 6.84
CA ILE A 296 -24.85 4.44 6.49
C ILE A 296 -25.46 5.33 7.59
N ARG A 297 -26.60 4.92 8.17
CA ARG A 297 -27.24 5.66 9.27
C ARG A 297 -26.39 5.73 10.54
N LYS A 298 -25.54 4.73 10.81
CA LYS A 298 -24.66 4.69 11.99
C LYS A 298 -23.40 5.56 11.85
N THR A 299 -23.14 6.06 10.64
CA THR A 299 -21.96 6.88 10.28
C THR A 299 -22.27 8.38 10.22
N LYS A 300 -23.46 8.81 10.65
CA LYS A 300 -23.77 10.22 10.93
C LYS A 300 -23.32 10.59 12.33
#